data_AF-X1TIS1-F1
#
_entry.id   AF-X1TIS1-F1
#
_cell.length_a   1.000
_cell.length_b   1.000
_cell.length_c   1.000
_cell.angle_alpha   90.00
_cell.angle_beta   90.00
_cell.angle_gamma   90.00
#
_symmetry.space_group_name_H-M   'P 1'
#
loop_
_entity.id
_entity.type
_entity.pdbx_description
1 polymer ?
#
loop_
_entity_poly.entity_id
_entity_poly.type
_entity_poly.pdbx_seq_one_letter_code
_entity_poly.pdbx_strand_id
1 'polypeptide(L)'
;MIIVGQVSLGGWPVADDCLIEGKSYTCRAFASNEFGRVYGEEVDFSTTPRTYLDEDFEETVGETTVVENERIENLPAGVIASRRGFRYGTTEAADEFDVHENGSFGNESYSMMLPDLLPGTTYYVVAYIVVDGIVYEGEMRTKTTDSEG
;
A
#
# COMPACT_ATOMS: atom_id res chain seq x y z
N MET A 1 30.42 22.19 22.41
CA MET A 1 29.80 20.90 22.06
C MET A 1 29.43 20.96 20.59
N ILE A 2 30.05 20.12 19.76
CA ILE A 2 29.76 20.04 18.31
C ILE A 2 28.86 18.83 18.14
N ILE A 3 27.63 19.04 17.70
CA ILE A 3 26.74 17.95 17.29
C ILE A 3 27.03 17.72 15.80
N VAL A 4 27.54 16.55 15.45
CA VAL A 4 27.77 16.13 14.07
C VAL A 4 26.66 15.15 13.70
N GLY A 5 25.86 15.52 12.69
CA GLY A 5 24.81 14.66 12.12
C GLY A 5 23.53 14.64 12.95
N GLN A 6 22.57 15.48 12.58
CA GLN A 6 21.16 15.15 12.73
C GLN A 6 20.51 15.25 11.35
N VAL A 7 19.66 14.29 11.03
CA VAL A 7 18.70 14.42 9.93
C VAL A 7 17.74 15.54 10.33
N SER A 8 17.99 16.76 9.84
CA SER A 8 17.04 17.87 9.94
C SER A 8 16.19 17.86 8.69
N LEU A 9 15.23 16.94 8.62
CA LEU A 9 14.07 17.15 7.78
C LEU A 9 13.25 18.27 8.43
N GLY A 10 12.79 19.24 7.63
CA GLY A 10 12.14 20.44 8.15
C GLY A 10 10.88 20.13 8.95
N GLY A 11 10.99 20.15 10.29
CA GLY A 11 9.88 19.96 11.23
C GLY A 11 10.19 18.91 12.31
N TRP A 12 10.10 19.29 13.58
CA TRP A 12 10.19 18.37 14.73
C TRP A 12 8.92 17.50 14.87
N PRO A 13 9.01 16.27 15.40
CA PRO A 13 9.95 15.22 15.04
C PRO A 13 9.40 14.46 13.82
N VAL A 14 10.19 14.30 12.75
CA VAL A 14 9.92 13.21 11.83
C VAL A 14 10.34 11.96 12.58
N ALA A 15 9.37 11.13 12.96
CA ALA A 15 9.60 9.91 13.72
C ALA A 15 10.69 9.06 13.05
N ASP A 16 11.42 8.28 13.86
CA ASP A 16 12.58 7.46 13.49
C ASP A 16 12.31 6.44 12.34
N ASP A 17 11.11 6.39 11.76
CA ASP A 17 10.64 5.36 10.80
C ASP A 17 9.90 5.92 9.55
N CYS A 18 10.03 7.21 9.18
CA CYS A 18 9.18 7.81 8.12
C CYS A 18 9.75 7.81 6.68
N LEU A 19 10.55 6.83 6.28
CA LEU A 19 10.90 6.64 4.87
C LEU A 19 9.91 5.67 4.22
N ILE A 20 9.02 6.22 3.39
CA ILE A 20 8.05 5.48 2.60
C ILE A 20 8.79 4.78 1.46
N GLU A 21 8.44 3.53 1.20
CA GLU A 21 9.03 2.71 0.15
C GLU A 21 8.70 3.25 -1.26
N GLY A 22 9.64 3.06 -2.19
CA GLY A 22 9.51 3.58 -3.57
C GLY A 22 9.50 5.11 -3.68
N LYS A 23 10.00 5.84 -2.68
CA LYS A 23 10.08 7.31 -2.69
C LYS A 23 11.53 7.80 -2.74
N SER A 24 11.71 8.95 -3.38
CA SER A 24 12.98 9.68 -3.42
C SER A 24 13.02 10.76 -2.35
N TYR A 25 14.17 10.93 -1.73
CA TYR A 25 14.42 11.84 -0.63
C TYR A 25 15.73 12.60 -0.86
N THR A 26 15.75 13.84 -0.40
CA THR A 26 16.96 14.67 -0.36
C THR A 26 17.28 14.96 1.10
N CYS A 27 18.52 14.72 1.52
CA CYS A 27 18.99 15.06 2.85
C CYS A 27 20.26 15.92 2.79
N ARG A 28 20.54 16.68 3.85
CA ARG A 28 21.79 17.43 3.99
C ARG A 28 22.26 17.43 5.42
N ALA A 29 23.57 17.32 5.62
CA ALA A 29 24.17 17.46 6.94
C ALA A 29 24.06 18.92 7.41
N PHE A 30 24.01 19.16 8.73
CA PHE A 30 24.15 20.49 9.30
C PHE A 30 25.03 20.47 10.54
N ALA A 31 25.66 21.61 10.82
CA ALA A 31 26.37 21.86 12.07
C ALA A 31 25.83 23.15 12.69
N SER A 32 25.63 23.16 14.01
CA SER A 32 25.16 24.34 14.74
C SER A 32 25.97 24.59 16.00
N ASN A 33 26.19 25.86 16.32
CA ASN A 33 26.74 26.34 17.59
C ASN A 33 25.90 27.52 18.10
N GLU A 34 26.32 28.15 19.19
CA GLU A 34 25.63 29.32 19.76
C GLU A 34 25.53 30.53 18.81
N PHE A 35 26.37 30.56 17.77
CA PHE A 35 26.45 31.65 16.79
C PHE A 35 25.68 31.39 15.50
N GLY A 36 25.14 30.19 15.29
CA GLY A 36 24.32 29.89 14.12
C GLY A 36 24.40 28.45 13.64
N ARG A 37 23.77 28.20 12.48
CA ARG A 37 23.71 26.90 11.80
C ARG A 37 24.23 27.03 10.38
N VAL A 38 25.04 26.06 9.96
CA VAL A 38 25.50 25.88 8.59
C VAL A 38 25.04 24.53 8.05
N TYR A 39 24.85 24.45 6.74
CA TYR A 39 24.41 23.24 6.05
C TYR A 39 25.51 22.76 5.09
N GLY A 40 25.65 21.44 4.97
CA GLY A 40 26.51 20.79 3.99
C GLY A 40 25.81 20.61 2.64
N GLU A 41 26.43 19.81 1.78
CA GLU A 41 25.89 19.43 0.47
C GLU A 41 24.62 18.58 0.60
N GLU A 42 23.72 18.72 -0.39
CA GLU A 42 22.53 17.90 -0.52
C GLU A 42 22.88 16.55 -1.16
N VAL A 43 22.30 15.49 -0.62
CA VAL A 43 22.48 14.12 -1.11
C VAL A 43 21.10 13.54 -1.37
N ASP A 44 20.91 13.04 -2.59
CA ASP A 44 19.70 12.36 -2.99
C ASP A 44 19.83 10.85 -2.79
N PHE A 45 18.74 10.23 -2.34
CA PHE A 45 18.62 8.78 -2.28
C PHE A 45 17.17 8.35 -2.50
N SER A 46 16.95 7.09 -2.82
CA SER A 46 15.63 6.50 -3.00
C SER A 46 15.48 5.25 -2.14
N THR A 47 14.28 5.00 -1.66
CA THR A 47 13.91 3.73 -1.04
C THR A 47 13.50 2.72 -2.11
N THR A 48 13.82 1.45 -1.88
CA THR A 48 13.38 0.36 -2.76
C THR A 48 11.86 0.19 -2.63
N PRO A 49 11.10 0.11 -3.73
CA PRO A 49 9.68 -0.24 -3.66
C PRO A 49 9.52 -1.69 -3.16
N ARG A 50 8.48 -1.96 -2.38
CA ARG A 50 8.03 -3.34 -2.10
C ARG A 50 6.61 -3.54 -2.58
N THR A 51 6.36 -4.77 -2.99
CA THR A 51 5.02 -5.29 -3.23
C THR A 51 4.63 -6.13 -2.02
N TYR A 52 3.48 -5.83 -1.44
CA TYR A 52 2.95 -6.52 -0.26
C TYR A 52 1.81 -7.48 -0.58
N LEU A 53 1.38 -7.53 -1.83
CA LEU A 53 0.21 -8.26 -2.29
C LEU A 53 0.62 -9.17 -3.44
N ASP A 54 0.33 -10.45 -3.29
CA ASP A 54 0.60 -11.52 -4.26
C ASP A 54 -0.68 -12.34 -4.47
N GLU A 55 -1.06 -12.51 -5.75
CA GLU A 55 -2.29 -13.22 -6.12
C GLU A 55 -2.25 -14.66 -5.62
N ASP A 56 -3.31 -15.09 -4.94
CA ASP A 56 -3.49 -16.50 -4.60
C ASP A 56 -4.43 -17.16 -5.63
N PHE A 57 -4.01 -18.29 -6.18
CA PHE A 57 -4.37 -18.71 -7.54
C PHE A 57 -5.76 -19.36 -7.72
N GLU A 58 -6.59 -19.45 -6.69
CA GLU A 58 -7.94 -20.02 -6.84
C GLU A 58 -9.02 -19.00 -6.55
N GLU A 59 -9.83 -18.68 -7.55
CA GLU A 59 -11.01 -17.82 -7.41
C GLU A 59 -12.30 -18.57 -7.72
N THR A 60 -13.42 -18.05 -7.21
CA THR A 60 -14.75 -18.55 -7.58
C THR A 60 -15.52 -17.43 -8.26
N VAL A 61 -15.80 -17.59 -9.54
CA VAL A 61 -16.62 -16.67 -10.32
C VAL A 61 -18.02 -17.24 -10.42
N GLY A 62 -19.03 -16.41 -10.19
CA GLY A 62 -20.43 -16.71 -10.47
C GLY A 62 -21.10 -15.58 -11.26
N GLU A 63 -22.40 -15.70 -11.48
CA GLU A 63 -23.17 -14.72 -12.27
C GLU A 63 -23.23 -13.33 -11.63
N THR A 64 -23.39 -13.27 -10.31
CA THR A 64 -23.57 -11.99 -9.58
C THR A 64 -22.58 -11.80 -8.44
N THR A 65 -21.59 -12.69 -8.30
CA THR A 65 -20.59 -12.65 -7.23
C THR A 65 -19.25 -13.18 -7.73
N VAL A 66 -18.16 -12.63 -7.20
CA VAL A 66 -16.81 -13.19 -7.35
C VAL A 66 -16.18 -13.34 -5.97
N VAL A 67 -15.46 -14.43 -5.71
CA VAL A 67 -14.62 -14.59 -4.51
C VAL A 67 -13.17 -14.39 -4.92
N GLU A 68 -12.60 -13.27 -4.49
CA GLU A 68 -11.20 -12.92 -4.69
C GLU A 68 -10.35 -13.43 -3.54
N ASN A 69 -9.14 -13.88 -3.88
CA ASN A 69 -8.15 -14.36 -2.93
C ASN A 69 -6.85 -13.59 -3.11
N GLU A 70 -6.22 -13.26 -2.00
CA GLU A 70 -5.04 -12.43 -1.98
C GLU A 70 -4.16 -12.79 -0.79
N ARG A 71 -2.85 -12.59 -0.93
CA ARG A 71 -1.90 -12.82 0.16
C ARG A 71 -1.15 -11.54 0.49
N ILE A 72 -1.23 -11.15 1.76
CA ILE A 72 -0.30 -10.17 2.31
C ILE A 72 1.03 -10.86 2.55
N GLU A 73 2.10 -10.34 1.96
CA GLU A 73 3.46 -10.85 2.14
C GLU A 73 4.47 -9.71 2.24
N ASN A 74 5.72 -10.04 2.60
CA ASN A 74 6.85 -9.10 2.67
C ASN A 74 6.70 -7.92 3.65
N LEU A 75 5.65 -7.87 4.49
CA LEU A 75 5.58 -6.89 5.58
C LEU A 75 6.77 -7.08 6.53
N PRO A 76 7.46 -5.99 6.92
CA PRO A 76 8.53 -6.05 7.90
C PRO A 76 8.07 -6.64 9.24
N ALA A 77 9.00 -7.20 10.01
CA ALA A 77 8.70 -7.76 11.32
C ALA A 77 8.09 -6.69 12.25
N GLY A 78 6.91 -6.99 12.81
CA GLY A 78 6.19 -6.08 13.72
C GLY A 78 5.31 -5.05 13.01
N VAL A 79 5.35 -4.97 11.69
CA VAL A 79 4.45 -4.12 10.88
C VAL A 79 3.18 -4.91 10.56
N ILE A 80 2.03 -4.23 10.65
CA ILE A 80 0.71 -4.80 10.37
C ILE A 80 -0.08 -3.88 9.45
N ALA A 81 -0.93 -4.47 8.61
CA ALA A 81 -1.95 -3.73 7.89
C ALA A 81 -3.17 -3.50 8.81
N SER A 82 -3.63 -2.25 8.85
CA SER A 82 -4.82 -1.82 9.59
C SER A 82 -6.13 -2.05 8.83
N ARG A 83 -6.05 -2.20 7.51
CA ARG A 83 -7.16 -2.49 6.60
C ARG A 83 -6.63 -3.32 5.44
N ARG A 84 -7.46 -4.21 4.93
CA ARG A 84 -7.24 -4.95 3.68
C ARG A 84 -8.55 -5.08 2.91
N GLY A 85 -8.49 -5.22 1.60
CA GLY A 85 -9.69 -5.36 0.79
C GLY A 85 -9.43 -5.33 -0.71
N PHE A 86 -10.50 -5.11 -1.45
CA PHE A 86 -10.50 -4.98 -2.90
C PHE A 86 -11.35 -3.76 -3.29
N ARG A 87 -10.84 -2.98 -4.24
CA ARG A 87 -11.66 -2.04 -5.00
C ARG A 87 -11.92 -2.59 -6.38
N TYR A 88 -13.09 -2.30 -6.92
CA TYR A 88 -13.47 -2.80 -8.23
C TYR A 88 -14.48 -1.90 -8.93
N GLY A 89 -14.59 -2.07 -10.24
CA GLY A 89 -15.54 -1.33 -11.07
C GLY A 89 -15.51 -1.80 -12.52
N THR A 90 -16.40 -1.26 -13.34
CA THR A 90 -16.47 -1.59 -14.78
C THR A 90 -15.46 -0.84 -15.65
N THR A 91 -14.63 0.01 -15.02
CA THR A 91 -13.55 0.75 -15.68
C THR A 91 -12.20 0.47 -15.01
N GLU A 92 -11.11 0.72 -15.73
CA GLU A 92 -9.73 0.57 -15.24
C GLU A 92 -9.40 1.42 -14.00
N ALA A 93 -10.25 2.36 -13.59
CA ALA A 93 -10.07 3.09 -12.34
C ALA A 93 -10.34 2.22 -11.10
N ALA A 94 -11.16 1.16 -11.26
CA ALA A 94 -11.56 0.25 -10.19
C ALA A 94 -12.01 0.98 -8.90
N ASP A 95 -12.78 2.07 -9.02
CA ASP A 95 -13.14 2.96 -7.92
C ASP A 95 -14.65 3.08 -7.67
N GLU A 96 -15.44 2.24 -8.34
CA GLU A 96 -16.91 2.22 -8.22
C GLU A 96 -17.37 1.57 -6.92
N PHE A 97 -16.67 0.51 -6.49
CA PHE A 97 -17.03 -0.32 -5.34
C PHE A 97 -15.81 -0.65 -4.49
N ASP A 98 -16.04 -0.89 -3.19
CA ASP A 98 -15.00 -1.24 -2.22
C ASP A 98 -15.57 -2.28 -1.24
N VAL A 99 -14.88 -3.40 -1.10
CA VAL A 99 -15.12 -4.38 -0.03
C VAL A 99 -13.86 -4.51 0.80
N HIS A 100 -14.02 -4.45 2.12
CA HIS A 100 -12.86 -4.41 3.00
C HIS A 100 -13.20 -4.83 4.42
N GLU A 101 -12.14 -5.07 5.19
CA GLU A 101 -12.20 -5.19 6.63
C GLU A 101 -11.09 -4.37 7.30
N ASN A 102 -11.36 -3.90 8.52
CA ASN A 102 -10.37 -3.22 9.36
C ASN A 102 -9.92 -4.18 10.47
N GLY A 103 -8.66 -4.11 10.85
CA GLY A 103 -8.11 -5.03 11.84
C GLY A 103 -6.61 -4.88 12.02
N SER A 104 -5.95 -6.00 12.27
CA SER A 104 -4.51 -6.11 12.46
C SER A 104 -4.03 -7.33 11.69
N PHE A 105 -3.65 -7.11 10.44
CA PHE A 105 -3.33 -8.18 9.50
C PHE A 105 -1.82 -8.26 9.30
N GLY A 106 -1.28 -9.46 9.46
CA GLY A 106 0.14 -9.73 9.25
C GLY A 106 0.40 -10.18 7.80
N ASN A 107 1.47 -10.94 7.62
CA ASN A 107 1.65 -11.71 6.38
C ASN A 107 0.75 -12.95 6.44
N GLU A 108 -0.34 -12.94 5.67
CA GLU A 108 -1.40 -13.96 5.68
C GLU A 108 -2.23 -13.90 4.39
N SER A 109 -2.85 -15.03 4.02
CA SER A 109 -3.86 -15.07 2.95
C SER A 109 -5.23 -14.63 3.46
N TYR A 110 -6.04 -14.05 2.57
CA TYR A 110 -7.42 -13.67 2.84
C TYR A 110 -8.30 -13.80 1.60
N SER A 111 -9.61 -13.89 1.85
CA SER A 111 -10.62 -14.07 0.81
C SER A 111 -11.79 -13.12 1.06
N MET A 112 -12.31 -12.50 0.01
CA MET A 112 -13.52 -11.66 0.10
C MET A 112 -14.44 -11.89 -1.09
N MET A 113 -15.74 -11.80 -0.81
CA MET A 113 -16.77 -11.81 -1.84
C MET A 113 -16.99 -10.38 -2.36
N LEU A 114 -16.98 -10.23 -3.69
CA LEU A 114 -17.49 -9.06 -4.42
C LEU A 114 -18.98 -9.32 -4.71
N PRO A 115 -19.92 -8.63 -4.03
CA PRO A 115 -21.36 -8.86 -4.20
C PRO A 115 -21.99 -8.03 -5.32
N ASP A 116 -23.26 -8.32 -5.62
CA ASP A 116 -24.16 -7.48 -6.43
C ASP A 116 -23.63 -7.11 -7.83
N LEU A 117 -22.90 -8.03 -8.45
CA LEU A 117 -22.37 -7.86 -9.80
C LEU A 117 -23.43 -8.15 -10.88
N LEU A 118 -23.24 -7.55 -12.05
CA LEU A 118 -24.05 -7.87 -13.22
C LEU A 118 -23.50 -9.11 -13.94
N PRO A 119 -24.34 -10.04 -14.41
CA PRO A 119 -23.91 -11.18 -15.21
C PRO A 119 -23.23 -10.79 -16.53
N GLY A 120 -22.29 -11.62 -16.99
CA GLY A 120 -21.55 -11.43 -18.25
C GLY A 120 -20.78 -10.11 -18.34
N THR A 121 -20.47 -9.48 -17.21
CA THR A 121 -19.88 -8.14 -17.13
C THR A 121 -18.44 -8.22 -16.64
N THR A 122 -17.56 -7.48 -17.32
CA THR A 122 -16.15 -7.39 -16.96
C THR A 122 -15.93 -6.30 -15.91
N TYR A 123 -15.27 -6.67 -14.82
CA TYR A 123 -14.83 -5.80 -13.73
C TYR A 123 -13.30 -5.77 -13.66
N TYR A 124 -12.79 -4.60 -13.34
CA TYR A 124 -11.40 -4.34 -12.97
C TYR A 124 -11.32 -4.38 -11.45
N VAL A 125 -10.36 -5.12 -10.91
CA VAL A 125 -10.24 -5.40 -9.48
C VAL A 125 -8.82 -5.12 -9.01
N VAL A 126 -8.67 -4.40 -7.90
CA VAL A 126 -7.38 -4.08 -7.28
C VAL A 126 -7.45 -4.43 -5.80
N ALA A 127 -6.59 -5.34 -5.36
CA ALA A 127 -6.37 -5.59 -3.95
C ALA A 127 -5.63 -4.42 -3.31
N TYR A 128 -5.91 -4.11 -2.05
CA TYR A 128 -5.16 -3.10 -1.31
C TYR A 128 -5.06 -3.40 0.18
N ILE A 129 -4.03 -2.83 0.81
CA ILE A 129 -3.85 -2.78 2.26
C ILE A 129 -3.54 -1.35 2.72
N VAL A 130 -3.78 -1.08 4.00
CA VAL A 130 -3.40 0.18 4.65
C VAL A 130 -2.40 -0.09 5.78
N VAL A 131 -1.15 0.31 5.59
CA VAL A 131 -0.07 0.17 6.58
C VAL A 131 0.32 1.56 7.05
N ASP A 132 0.18 1.83 8.34
CA ASP A 132 0.46 3.15 8.95
C ASP A 132 -0.20 4.34 8.20
N GLY A 133 -1.42 4.12 7.70
CA GLY A 133 -2.19 5.13 6.96
C GLY A 133 -1.81 5.28 5.48
N ILE A 134 -0.82 4.53 4.99
CA ILE A 134 -0.41 4.49 3.59
C ILE A 134 -1.11 3.33 2.89
N VAL A 135 -1.72 3.62 1.74
CA VAL A 135 -2.34 2.61 0.88
C VAL A 135 -1.27 1.97 -0.01
N TYR A 136 -1.23 0.65 0.00
CA TYR A 136 -0.46 -0.16 -0.95
C TYR A 136 -1.43 -1.00 -1.77
N GLU A 137 -1.28 -0.96 -3.09
CA GLU A 137 -2.15 -1.64 -4.05
C GLU A 137 -1.38 -2.79 -4.70
N GLY A 138 -2.11 -3.87 -4.99
CA GLY A 138 -1.63 -4.99 -5.78
C GLY A 138 -1.73 -4.69 -7.27
N GLU A 139 -1.47 -5.71 -8.09
CA GLU A 139 -1.67 -5.59 -9.54
C GLU A 139 -3.16 -5.51 -9.88
N MET A 140 -3.48 -4.74 -10.92
CA MET A 140 -4.83 -4.66 -11.49
C MET A 140 -5.19 -5.97 -12.17
N ARG A 141 -6.35 -6.52 -11.83
CA ARG A 141 -6.90 -7.74 -12.43
C ARG A 141 -8.20 -7.46 -13.17
N THR A 142 -8.57 -8.38 -14.03
CA THR A 142 -9.83 -8.32 -14.79
C THR A 142 -10.61 -9.60 -14.56
N LYS A 143 -11.88 -9.47 -14.20
CA LYS A 143 -12.80 -10.58 -13.88
C LYS A 143 -14.07 -10.42 -14.67
N THR A 144 -14.54 -11.48 -15.31
CA THR A 144 -15.82 -11.46 -16.04
C THR A 144 -16.74 -12.45 -15.38
N THR A 145 -17.86 -11.95 -14.86
CA THR A 145 -18.91 -12.79 -14.26
C THR A 145 -19.50 -13.75 -15.28
N ASP A 146 -20.04 -14.87 -14.78
CA ASP A 146 -20.76 -15.81 -15.64
C ASP A 146 -21.97 -15.11 -16.29
N SER A 147 -22.31 -15.54 -17.50
CA SER A 147 -23.53 -15.06 -18.19
C SER A 147 -24.78 -15.58 -17.48
N GLU A 148 -25.91 -14.87 -17.62
CA GLU A 148 -27.20 -15.39 -17.14
C GLU A 148 -27.48 -16.78 -17.73
N GLY A 149 -27.79 -17.74 -16.86
CA GLY A 149 -28.21 -19.10 -17.21
C GLY A 149 -29.61 -19.24 -17.80
#